data_AF-A0A1I3F2W2-F1
#
_entry.id   AF-A0A1I3F2W2-F1
#
_cell.length_a   1.000
_cell.length_b   1.000
_cell.length_c   1.000
_cell.angle_alpha   90.00
_cell.angle_beta   90.00
_cell.angle_gamma   90.00
#
_symmetry.space_group_name_H-M   'P 1'
#
loop_
_entity.id
_entity.type
_entity.pdbx_description
1 polymer ?
#
loop_
_entity_poly.entity_id
_entity_poly.type
_entity_poly.pdbx_seq_one_letter_code
_entity_poly.pdbx_strand_id
1 'polypeptide(L)' 'MVQRTKRGLAPGKARETQAKLKAFHDDVRKRCVEIPIGSTLYVALDALNSSLNLNADQLNAGFASNDVSASVGWKR' A
#
# COMPACT_ATOMS: atom_id res chain seq x y z
N MET A 1 12.50 -23.75 -3.44
CA MET A 1 11.37 -23.07 -4.11
C MET A 1 10.24 -22.95 -3.09
N VAL A 2 10.14 -21.83 -2.37
CA VAL A 2 9.12 -21.66 -1.32
C VAL A 2 7.79 -21.35 -2.00
N GLN A 3 6.83 -22.28 -1.90
CA GLN A 3 5.45 -21.99 -2.29
C GLN A 3 4.97 -20.81 -1.45
N ARG A 4 4.91 -19.61 -2.04
CA ARG A 4 4.07 -18.52 -1.53
C ARG A 4 2.66 -19.07 -1.55
N THR A 5 2.19 -19.59 -0.41
CA THR A 5 0.77 -19.77 -0.20
C THR A 5 0.11 -18.47 -0.62
N LYS A 6 -0.93 -18.55 -1.44
CA LYS A 6 -1.74 -17.40 -1.83
C LYS A 6 -2.31 -16.80 -0.55
N ARG A 7 -1.52 -15.96 0.14
CA ARG A 7 -1.90 -15.24 1.34
C ARG A 7 -2.83 -14.14 0.87
N GLY A 8 -4.06 -14.52 0.56
CA GLY A 8 -5.15 -13.60 0.35
C GLY A 8 -5.34 -12.86 1.67
N LEU A 9 -5.03 -11.57 1.68
CA LEU A 9 -5.37 -10.71 2.81
C LEU A 9 -6.90 -10.60 2.82
N ALA A 10 -7.53 -11.03 3.91
CA ALA A 10 -8.99 -10.94 4.02
C ALA A 10 -9.43 -9.48 3.78
N PRO A 11 -10.54 -9.22 3.04
CA PRO A 11 -10.92 -7.87 2.63
C PRO A 11 -11.01 -6.87 3.78
N GLY A 12 -11.50 -7.30 4.95
CA GLY A 12 -11.55 -6.48 6.16
C GLY A 12 -10.16 -6.11 6.69
N LYS A 13 -9.22 -7.06 6.77
CA LYS A 13 -7.83 -6.80 7.18
C LYS A 13 -7.10 -5.94 6.17
N ALA A 14 -7.44 -6.06 4.90
CA ALA A 14 -6.84 -5.29 3.85
C ALA A 14 -7.28 -3.80 3.91
N ARG A 15 -8.58 -3.54 4.18
CA ARG A 15 -9.07 -2.17 4.48
C ARG A 15 -8.44 -1.57 5.74
N GLU A 16 -8.30 -2.37 6.79
CA GLU A 16 -7.63 -1.94 8.02
C GLU A 16 -6.15 -1.59 7.76
N THR A 17 -5.48 -2.39 6.95
CA THR A 17 -4.09 -2.16 6.54
C THR A 17 -3.98 -0.87 5.71
N GLN A 18 -4.90 -0.65 4.77
CA GLN A 18 -4.95 0.58 3.97
C GLN A 18 -5.15 1.83 4.84
N ALA A 19 -6.05 1.77 5.84
CA ALA A 19 -6.27 2.88 6.76
C ALA A 19 -5.01 3.21 7.58
N LYS A 20 -4.32 2.18 8.10
CA LYS A 20 -3.06 2.35 8.83
C LYS A 20 -1.94 2.91 7.94
N LEU A 21 -1.84 2.43 6.70
CA LEU A 21 -0.81 2.84 5.75
C LEU A 21 -1.02 4.29 5.31
N LYS A 22 -2.28 4.71 5.14
CA LYS A 22 -2.63 6.12 4.88
C LYS A 22 -2.27 7.03 6.05
N ALA A 23 -2.62 6.64 7.28
CA ALA A 23 -2.26 7.42 8.48
C ALA A 23 -0.74 7.58 8.61
N PHE A 24 0.02 6.50 8.38
CA PHE A 24 1.48 6.54 8.41
C PHE A 24 2.06 7.44 7.30
N HIS A 25 1.50 7.38 6.09
CA HIS A 25 1.90 8.24 4.98
C HIS A 25 1.69 9.73 5.30
N ASP A 26 0.55 10.09 5.89
CA ASP A 26 0.26 11.47 6.29
C ASP A 26 1.25 11.98 7.36
N ASP A 27 1.66 11.12 8.29
CA ASP A 27 2.66 11.45 9.30
C ASP A 27 4.06 11.61 8.71
N VAL A 28 4.47 10.73 7.78
CA VAL A 28 5.74 10.86 7.05
C VAL A 28 5.77 12.18 6.29
N ARG A 29 4.67 12.54 5.61
CA ARG A 29 4.57 13.79 4.85
C ARG A 29 4.69 15.02 5.74
N LYS A 30 4.06 15.04 6.93
CA LYS A 30 4.22 16.14 7.90
C LYS A 30 5.67 16.28 8.35
N ARG A 31 6.33 15.16 8.69
CA ARG A 31 7.74 15.15 9.08
C ARG A 31 8.66 15.66 7.98
N CYS A 32 8.37 15.36 6.70
CA CYS A 32 9.13 15.91 5.58
C CYS A 32 9.09 17.44 5.52
N VAL A 33 7.99 18.09 5.95
CA VAL A 33 7.87 19.56 5.94
C VAL A 33 8.73 20.21 7.03
N GLU A 34 8.95 19.51 8.13
CA GLU A 34 9.76 19.99 9.27
C GLU A 34 11.27 19.84 9.03
N ILE A 35 11.68 19.10 7.99
CA ILE A 35 13.08 18.74 7.74
C ILE A 35 13.66 19.64 6.63
N PRO A 36 14.90 20.14 6.79
CA PRO A 36 15.60 20.87 5.74
C PRO A 36 15.71 20.06 4.45
N ILE A 37 15.31 20.69 3.35
CA ILE A 37 15.46 20.17 1.99
C ILE A 37 16.95 19.95 1.71
N GLY A 38 17.31 18.75 1.24
CA GLY A 38 18.69 18.37 0.94
C GLY A 38 19.42 17.64 2.07
N SER A 39 18.81 17.48 3.25
CA SER A 39 19.33 16.57 4.27
C SER A 39 19.16 15.09 3.86
N THR A 40 20.06 14.22 4.31
CA THR A 40 19.95 12.77 4.09
C THR A 40 18.62 12.21 4.63
N LEU A 41 18.12 12.80 5.72
CA LEU A 41 16.84 12.43 6.34
C LEU A 41 15.66 12.77 5.43
N TYR A 42 15.68 13.93 4.76
CA TYR A 42 14.67 14.32 3.78
C TYR A 42 14.62 13.34 2.59
N VAL A 43 15.79 13.00 2.02
CA VAL A 43 15.87 12.06 0.89
C VAL A 43 15.34 10.67 1.26
N ALA A 44 15.68 10.19 2.46
CA ALA A 44 15.17 8.90 2.95
C ALA A 44 13.65 8.90 3.13
N LEU A 45 13.08 9.99 3.67
CA LEU A 45 11.64 10.12 3.83
C LEU A 45 10.90 10.30 2.50
N ASP A 46 11.50 10.98 1.52
CA ASP A 46 10.93 11.13 0.19
C ASP A 46 10.90 9.80 -0.59
N ALA A 47 11.96 9.00 -0.49
CA ALA A 47 11.97 7.64 -1.04
C ALA A 47 10.94 6.73 -0.35
N LEU A 48 10.77 6.86 0.97
CA LEU A 48 9.73 6.16 1.73
C LEU A 48 8.33 6.60 1.27
N ASN A 49 8.11 7.89 1.06
CA ASN A 49 6.86 8.46 0.58
C ASN A 49 6.46 7.89 -0.79
N SER A 50 7.43 7.81 -1.72
CA SER A 50 7.22 7.18 -3.04
C SER A 50 6.87 5.70 -2.94
N SER A 51 7.55 4.96 -2.05
CA SER A 51 7.30 3.53 -1.81
C SER A 51 5.92 3.26 -1.18
N LEU A 52 5.43 4.17 -0.34
CA LEU A 52 4.10 4.10 0.27
C LEU A 52 3.00 4.36 -0.77
N ASN A 53 3.19 5.33 -1.67
CA ASN A 53 2.26 5.57 -2.78
C ASN A 53 2.15 4.34 -3.69
N LEU A 54 3.27 3.74 -4.07
CA LEU A 54 3.29 2.50 -4.84
C LEU A 54 2.54 1.35 -4.13
N ASN A 55 2.71 1.21 -2.81
CA ASN A 55 1.96 0.21 -2.05
C ASN A 55 0.46 0.50 -2.02
N ALA A 56 0.05 1.76 -1.89
CA ALA A 56 -1.36 2.14 -1.94
C ALA A 56 -1.99 1.82 -3.30
N ASP A 57 -1.28 2.11 -4.39
CA ASP A 57 -1.71 1.80 -5.75
C ASP A 57 -1.80 0.30 -5.99
N GLN A 58 -0.82 -0.47 -5.54
CA GLN A 58 -0.85 -1.94 -5.66
C GLN A 58 -1.94 -2.58 -4.80
N LEU A 59 -2.22 -2.03 -3.61
CA LEU A 59 -3.35 -2.48 -2.80
C LEU A 59 -4.67 -2.20 -3.52
N ASN A 60 -4.88 -0.99 -4.01
CA ASN A 60 -6.08 -0.62 -4.77
C ASN A 60 -6.25 -1.48 -6.04
N ALA A 61 -5.19 -1.72 -6.80
CA ALA A 61 -5.20 -2.59 -7.97
C ALA A 61 -5.46 -4.06 -7.59
N GLY A 62 -4.88 -4.53 -6.48
CA GLY A 62 -5.11 -5.86 -5.93
C GLY A 62 -6.59 -6.07 -5.53
N PHE A 63 -7.23 -5.06 -4.95
CA PHE A 63 -8.67 -5.09 -4.67
C PHE A 63 -9.52 -5.14 -5.95
N ALA A 64 -9.23 -4.28 -6.93
CA ALA A 64 -9.93 -4.28 -8.21
C ALA A 64 -9.82 -5.63 -8.95
N SER A 65 -8.66 -6.30 -8.86
CA SER A 65 -8.46 -7.62 -9.47
C SER A 65 -9.19 -8.76 -8.76
N ASN A 66 -9.38 -8.67 -7.44
CA ASN A 66 -10.12 -9.67 -6.65
C ASN A 66 -11.64 -9.59 -6.89
N ASP A 67 -12.19 -8.40 -7.13
CA ASP A 67 -13.61 -8.22 -7.49
C ASP A 67 -13.94 -8.77 -8.88
N VAL A 68 -12.99 -8.69 -9.83
CA VAL A 68 -13.15 -9.30 -11.17
C VAL A 68 -13.07 -10.83 -11.11
N SER A 69 -12.20 -11.41 -10.29
CA SER A 69 -12.14 -12.88 -10.14
C SER A 69 -13.39 -13.47 -9.47
N ALA A 70 -14.09 -12.71 -8.62
CA ALA A 70 -15.34 -13.15 -8.00
C ALA A 70 -16.55 -13.11 -8.97
N SER A 71 -16.51 -12.27 -10.01
CA SER A 71 -17.60 -12.12 -10.98
C SER A 71 -17.50 -13.02 -12.21
N VAL A 72 -16.32 -13.56 -12.53
CA VAL A 72 -16.09 -14.48 -13.67
C VAL A 72 -16.15 -15.95 -13.25
N GLY A 73 -16.90 -16.24 -12.17
CA GLY A 73 -16.93 -17.53 -11.50
C GLY A 73 -18.26 -18.29 -11.61
N TRP A 74 -19.07 -18.13 -12.66
CA TRP A 74 -20.20 -19.05 -12.93
C TRP A 74 -20.69 -18.95 -14.38
N LYS A 75 -20.22 -19.88 -15.21
CA LYS A 75 -20.97 -20.51 -16.32
C LYS A 75 -20.08 -21.61 -16.89
N ARG A 76 -20.26 -22.83 -16.40
CA ARG A 76 -20.10 -24.06 -17.19
C ARG A 76 -21.46 -24.73 -17.21
#